data_AF-A0A6V7LDZ3-F1
#
_entry.id   AF-A0A6V7LDZ3-F1
#
_cell.length_a   1.000
_cell.length_b   1.000
_cell.length_c   1.000
_cell.angle_alpha   90.00
_cell.angle_beta   90.00
_cell.angle_gamma   90.00
#
_symmetry.space_group_name_H-M   'P 1'
#
loop_
_entity.id
_entity.type
_entity.pdbx_description
1 polymer ?
#
loop_
_entity_poly.entity_id
_entity_poly.type
_entity_poly.pdbx_seq_one_letter_code
_entity_poly.pdbx_strand_id
1 'polypeptide(L)'
;LFPKNRTLVYNYNAHITASFDRELHEPLLGISGQLHIKHDTSDAKQSNAFMVALKNVTRNVHIGKLTSFIPIEAYTPIPEATRVLENPFLIVYNKSGY
;
A
#
# COMPACT_ATOMS: atom_id res chain seq x y z
N LEU A 1 13.18 16.03 -0.17
CA LEU A 1 13.62 15.52 -1.48
C LEU A 1 13.98 14.06 -1.35
N PHE A 2 13.59 13.22 -2.33
CA PHE A 2 13.99 11.81 -2.37
C PHE A 2 15.50 11.66 -2.67
N PRO A 3 16.24 10.83 -1.92
CA PRO A 3 17.66 10.61 -2.17
C PRO A 3 17.88 9.75 -3.43
N LYS A 4 18.79 10.17 -4.32
CA LYS A 4 19.04 9.48 -5.60
C LYS A 4 19.62 8.06 -5.46
N ASN A 5 20.47 7.85 -4.45
CA ASN A 5 21.22 6.60 -4.27
C ASN A 5 20.73 5.78 -3.07
N ARG A 6 19.50 6.00 -2.62
CA ARG A 6 18.93 5.25 -1.49
C ARG A 6 17.51 4.82 -1.82
N THR A 7 17.15 3.66 -1.32
CA THR A 7 15.75 3.21 -1.28
C THR A 7 15.15 3.74 0.01
N LEU A 8 14.04 4.46 -0.08
CA LEU A 8 13.20 4.77 1.07
C LEU A 8 12.24 3.60 1.29
N VAL A 9 12.09 3.20 2.55
CA VAL A 9 11.17 2.13 2.95
C VAL A 9 10.23 2.69 4.00
N TYR A 10 8.93 2.67 3.70
CA TYR A 10 7.88 3.11 4.61
C TYR A 10 6.99 1.95 4.99
N ASN A 11 6.52 1.89 6.24
CA ASN A 11 5.41 1.02 6.59
C ASN A 11 4.13 1.63 6.00
N TYR A 12 3.42 0.86 5.19
CA TYR A 12 2.19 1.27 4.53
C TYR A 12 1.02 0.48 5.08
N ASN A 13 -0.06 1.18 5.44
CA ASN A 13 -1.31 0.58 5.89
C ASN A 13 -2.45 1.33 5.19
N ALA A 14 -3.34 0.58 4.57
CA ALA A 14 -4.56 1.13 3.98
C ALA A 14 -5.74 0.25 4.36
N HIS A 15 -6.88 0.87 4.63
CA HIS A 15 -8.11 0.17 4.97
C HIS A 15 -9.30 0.84 4.31
N ILE A 16 -10.28 0.03 3.94
CA ILE A 16 -11.55 0.45 3.37
C ILE A 16 -12.63 -0.10 4.28
N THR A 17 -13.47 0.79 4.80
CA THR A 17 -14.73 0.47 5.44
C THR A 17 -15.86 0.67 4.44
N ALA A 18 -16.85 -0.22 4.43
CA ALA A 18 -18.14 0.09 3.83
C ALA A 18 -19.16 0.29 4.96
N SER A 19 -19.66 1.50 5.12
CA SER A 19 -20.75 1.80 6.05
C SER A 19 -22.09 1.66 5.32
N PHE A 20 -22.99 0.83 5.85
CA PHE A 20 -24.40 0.85 5.47
C PHE A 20 -25.17 1.49 6.62
N ASP A 21 -25.99 2.49 6.29
CA ASP A 21 -26.47 3.57 7.15
C ASP A 21 -27.29 3.17 8.40
N ARG A 22 -27.39 1.89 8.79
CA ARG A 22 -28.16 1.44 9.96
C ARG A 22 -27.66 0.19 10.71
N GLU A 23 -26.58 -0.47 10.30
CA GLU A 23 -26.14 -1.69 11.00
C GLU A 23 -24.67 -1.65 11.42
N LEU A 24 -24.42 -2.05 12.67
CA LEU A 24 -23.12 -2.14 13.32
C LEU A 24 -22.10 -3.07 12.64
N HIS A 25 -22.44 -3.64 11.47
CA HIS A 25 -21.60 -4.54 10.69
C HIS A 25 -20.89 -3.76 9.58
N GLU A 26 -19.62 -3.44 9.79
CA GLU A 26 -18.80 -2.82 8.76
C GLU A 26 -17.80 -3.85 8.23
N PRO A 27 -17.91 -4.30 6.97
CA PRO A 27 -16.82 -5.02 6.36
C PRO A 27 -15.62 -4.06 6.25
N LEU A 28 -14.52 -4.45 6.89
CA LEU A 28 -13.24 -3.78 6.84
C LEU A 28 -12.28 -4.66 6.04
N LEU A 29 -11.87 -4.18 4.87
CA LEU A 29 -10.78 -4.74 4.10
C LEU A 29 -9.56 -3.86 4.33
N GLY A 30 -8.42 -4.44 4.68
CA GLY A 30 -7.18 -3.69 4.75
C GLY A 30 -5.99 -4.45 4.19
N ILE A 31 -4.96 -3.68 3.86
CA ILE A 31 -3.67 -4.14 3.40
C ILE A 31 -2.57 -3.46 4.21
N SER A 32 -1.52 -4.21 4.50
CA SER A 32 -0.31 -3.73 5.17
C SER A 32 0.93 -4.26 4.45
N GLY A 33 2.00 -3.47 4.43
CA GLY A 33 3.26 -3.88 3.82
C GLY A 33 4.33 -2.80 3.91
N GLN A 34 5.40 -2.99 3.14
CA GLN A 34 6.53 -2.07 3.06
C GLN A 34 6.55 -1.40 1.69
N LEU A 35 6.38 -0.08 1.66
CA LEU A 35 6.46 0.72 0.43
C LEU A 35 7.90 1.10 0.18
N HIS A 36 8.49 0.52 -0.86
CA HIS A 36 9.84 0.79 -1.33
C HIS A 36 9.78 1.84 -2.43
N ILE A 37 10.53 2.92 -2.28
CA ILE A 37 10.63 4.00 -3.27
C ILE A 37 12.10 4.24 -3.57
N LYS A 38 12.47 4.16 -4.85
CA LYS A 38 13.83 4.42 -5.32
C LYS A 38 13.78 5.36 -6.51
N HIS A 39 14.67 6.35 -6.53
CA HIS A 39 14.85 7.21 -7.71
C HIS A 39 15.29 6.36 -8.91
N ASP A 40 14.58 6.49 -10.03
CA ASP A 40 15.00 5.87 -11.27
C ASP A 40 16.03 6.75 -11.97
N THR A 41 17.18 6.17 -12.28
CA THR A 41 18.30 6.85 -12.94
C THR A 41 18.59 6.27 -14.32
N SER A 42 17.66 5.46 -14.86
CA SER A 42 17.82 4.80 -16.15
C SER A 42 17.80 5.80 -17.32
N ASP A 43 17.00 6.87 -17.23
CA ASP A 43 16.93 7.97 -18.20
C ASP A 43 17.35 9.30 -17.55
N ALA A 44 18.48 9.86 -18.00
CA ALA A 44 18.99 11.13 -17.51
C ALA A 44 18.05 12.33 -17.77
N LYS A 45 17.11 12.22 -18.72
CA LYS A 45 16.11 13.25 -18.99
C LYS A 45 14.96 13.25 -17.97
N GLN A 46 14.78 12.16 -17.24
CA GLN A 46 13.70 12.01 -16.26
C GLN A 46 14.22 12.21 -14.84
N SER A 47 14.40 13.47 -14.44
CA SER A 47 14.90 13.79 -13.10
C SER A 47 13.93 13.41 -11.96
N ASN A 48 12.66 13.17 -12.29
CA ASN A 48 11.56 12.97 -11.33
C ASN A 48 10.86 11.61 -11.51
N ALA A 49 11.59 10.59 -11.97
CA ALA A 49 11.10 9.23 -12.10
C ALA A 49 11.46 8.39 -10.86
N PHE A 50 10.53 7.56 -10.39
CA PHE A 50 10.70 6.74 -9.19
C PHE A 50 10.14 5.35 -9.43
N MET A 51 10.96 4.34 -9.16
CA MET A 51 10.50 2.96 -9.06
C MET A 51 9.86 2.75 -7.69
N VAL A 52 8.62 2.30 -7.67
CA VAL A 52 7.83 2.07 -6.47
C VAL A 52 7.38 0.62 -6.42
N ALA A 53 7.49 -0.02 -5.27
CA ALA A 53 6.96 -1.37 -5.05
C ALA A 53 6.42 -1.49 -3.62
N LEU A 54 5.26 -2.12 -3.46
CA LEU A 54 4.79 -2.56 -2.15
C LEU A 54 5.27 -4.00 -1.92
N LYS A 55 5.94 -4.28 -0.80
CA LYS A 55 6.55 -5.57 -0.50
C LYS A 55 6.00 -6.15 0.79
N ASN A 56 6.06 -7.47 0.92
CA ASN A 56 5.60 -8.21 2.11
C ASN A 56 4.13 -7.88 2.41
N VAL A 57 3.31 -7.86 1.37
CA VAL A 57 1.91 -7.44 1.47
C VAL A 57 1.12 -8.50 2.19
N THR A 58 0.45 -8.05 3.23
CA THR A 58 -0.52 -8.82 3.99
C THR A 58 -1.88 -8.14 3.90
N ARG A 59 -2.94 -8.93 4.06
CA ARG A 59 -4.31 -8.45 4.07
C ARG A 59 -5.00 -8.84 5.37
N ASN A 60 -5.95 -8.01 5.78
CA ASN A 60 -6.96 -8.35 6.76
C ASN A 60 -8.35 -8.21 6.15
N VAL A 61 -9.24 -9.13 6.49
CA VAL A 61 -10.65 -9.07 6.16
C VAL A 61 -11.40 -9.24 7.46
N HIS A 62 -12.17 -8.23 7.85
CA HIS A 62 -13.08 -8.32 8.98
C HIS A 62 -14.50 -8.11 8.49
N ILE A 63 -15.39 -9.03 8.86
CA ILE A 63 -16.83 -8.96 8.59
C ILE A 63 -17.50 -9.23 9.94
N GLY A 64 -17.93 -8.20 10.65
CA GLY A 64 -18.44 -8.35 12.01
C GLY A 64 -18.94 -7.05 12.64
N LYS A 65 -19.61 -7.15 13.80
CA LYS A 65 -20.03 -5.96 14.55
C LYS A 65 -18.84 -5.26 15.17
N LEU A 66 -18.71 -3.95 14.95
CA LEU A 66 -17.72 -3.06 15.59
C LEU A 66 -17.89 -2.92 17.13
N THR A 67 -18.79 -3.69 17.76
CA THR A 67 -19.20 -3.55 19.17
C THR A 67 -18.25 -4.18 20.18
N SER A 68 -17.14 -4.76 19.76
CA SER A 68 -16.13 -5.29 20.66
C SER A 68 -14.77 -4.92 20.09
N PHE A 69 -13.88 -4.41 20.94
CA PHE A 69 -12.44 -4.26 20.71
C PHE A 69 -11.80 -5.63 20.40
N ILE A 70 -12.21 -6.25 19.29
CA ILE A 70 -11.57 -7.43 18.74
C ILE A 70 -10.36 -6.88 18.01
N PRO A 71 -9.16 -7.24 18.44
CA PRO A 71 -7.96 -6.69 17.83
C PRO A 71 -7.92 -7.11 16.35
N ILE A 72 -7.40 -6.23 15.52
CA ILE A 72 -7.22 -6.41 14.07
C ILE A 72 -6.13 -7.49 13.89
N GLU A 73 -6.43 -8.74 14.21
CA GLU A 73 -5.41 -9.77 14.47
C GLU A 73 -5.63 -10.98 13.58
N ALA A 74 -5.31 -10.79 12.29
CA ALA A 74 -4.52 -11.74 11.51
C ALA A 74 -4.30 -11.13 10.13
N TYR A 75 -3.25 -10.32 10.00
CA TYR A 75 -2.72 -10.00 8.69
C TYR A 75 -2.20 -11.30 8.06
N THR A 76 -2.87 -11.76 7.01
CA THR A 76 -2.51 -12.97 6.27
C THR A 76 -1.80 -12.59 4.99
N PRO A 77 -0.84 -13.39 4.48
CA PRO A 77 -0.25 -13.16 3.17
C PRO A 77 -1.33 -13.05 2.10
N ILE A 78 -1.12 -12.17 1.12
CA ILE A 78 -2.04 -12.05 -0.01
C ILE A 78 -2.04 -13.34 -0.86
N PRO A 79 -3.19 -13.72 -1.45
CA PRO A 79 -3.26 -14.83 -2.40
C PRO A 79 -2.31 -14.67 -3.58
N GLU A 80 -1.88 -15.78 -4.17
CA GLU A 80 -0.96 -15.79 -5.32
C GLU A 80 -1.48 -14.93 -6.48
N ALA A 81 -2.77 -15.04 -6.81
CA ALA A 81 -3.41 -14.25 -7.85
C ALA A 81 -3.33 -12.72 -7.64
N THR A 82 -3.07 -12.27 -6.42
CA THR A 82 -2.95 -10.85 -6.06
C THR A 82 -1.51 -10.38 -5.88
N ARG A 83 -0.51 -11.25 -6.08
CA ARG A 83 0.92 -10.89 -5.99
C ARG A 83 1.35 -9.80 -6.98
N VAL A 84 0.54 -9.54 -8.01
CA VAL A 84 0.71 -8.37 -8.89
C VAL A 84 0.79 -7.05 -8.11
N LEU A 85 0.17 -6.95 -6.94
CA LEU A 85 0.29 -5.80 -6.04
C LEU A 85 1.73 -5.54 -5.56
N GLU A 86 2.59 -6.56 -5.61
CA GLU A 86 4.02 -6.45 -5.25
C GLU A 86 4.94 -6.17 -6.42
N ASN A 87 4.40 -6.11 -7.65
CA ASN A 87 5.18 -5.79 -8.83
C ASN A 87 5.62 -4.33 -8.78
N PRO A 88 6.91 -4.03 -9.02
CA PRO A 88 7.37 -2.66 -9.14
C PRO A 88 6.70 -1.94 -10.30
N PHE A 89 6.42 -0.65 -10.12
CA PHE A 89 5.92 0.23 -11.16
C PHE A 89 6.62 1.59 -11.12
N LEU A 90 6.64 2.29 -12.26
CA LEU A 90 7.29 3.58 -12.42
C LEU A 90 6.27 4.71 -12.19
N ILE A 91 6.63 5.67 -11.34
CA ILE A 91 5.93 6.95 -11.20
C ILE A 91 6.83 8.03 -11.76
N VAL A 92 6.32 8.85 -12.68
CA VAL A 92 7.03 10.01 -13.23
C VAL A 92 6.25 11.25 -12.86
N TYR A 93 6.81 12.08 -11.98
CA TYR A 93 6.20 13.34 -11.60
C TYR A 93 6.58 14.44 -12.60
N ASN A 94 5.61 15.27 -12.96
CA ASN A 94 5.87 16.50 -13.70
C ASN A 94 6.62 17.52 -12.83
N LYS A 95 6.97 18.69 -13.41
CA LYS A 95 7.72 19.74 -12.71
C LYS A 95 7.00 20.31 -11.47
N SER A 96 5.68 20.12 -11.38
CA SER A 96 4.84 20.56 -10.28
C SER A 96 4.62 19.47 -9.22
N GLY A 97 5.18 18.26 -9.40
CA GLY A 97 5.05 17.16 -8.44
C GLY A 97 3.77 16.31 -8.58
N TYR A 98 3.06 16.41 -9.71
CA TYR A 98 1.90 15.57 -10.04
C TYR A 98 2.25 14.49 -11.05
#